data_AF-A0A949G782-F1
#
_entry.id   AF-A0A949G782-F1
#
_cell.length_a   1.000
_cell.length_b   1.000
_cell.length_c   1.000
_cell.angle_alpha   90.00
_cell.angle_beta   90.00
_cell.angle_gamma   90.00
#
_symmetry.space_group_name_H-M   'P 1'
#
loop_
_entity.id
_entity.type
_entity.pdbx_description
1 polymer ?
#
loop_
_entity_poly.entity_id
_entity_poly.type
_entity_poly.pdbx_seq_one_letter_code
_entity_poly.pdbx_strand_id
1 'polypeptide(L)'
;MQQPYSGRQVALLTKHGKQDLLRPILETALGCRLLHTEDFDTDQLGTFTRDINRHGSQLEAARRKAKIGMELTGAQLGIASEGAFGQDPFTGFISWNTEILLWVDDAIGIEVTGIAHGPAQSMHREVKTLKELKIFANEAKFPAHHLVLRPDNQNHLEIYKNIGDEQGLLKAFTSAKRKSTNRLVFVENDLRAFSNPTRQEIIRHAAKDLVQKLMSACPKCTAPGYWRKKRIPGMLCSFCHSKTHLTIAEVWQCTACSYEEQREVNSNKLADPSKCDLCNP
;
A
#
# COMPACT_ATOMS: atom_id res chain seq x y z
N MET A 1 -26.26 -5.20 -8.92
CA MET A 1 -25.63 -4.36 -7.88
C MET A 1 -25.52 -2.95 -8.45
N GLN A 2 -25.96 -1.93 -7.72
CA GLN A 2 -25.83 -0.55 -8.15
C GLN A 2 -24.36 -0.13 -8.00
N GLN A 3 -23.75 0.33 -9.10
CA GLN A 3 -22.37 0.81 -9.14
C GLN A 3 -22.34 2.30 -8.74
N PRO A 4 -21.74 2.69 -7.60
CA PRO A 4 -21.87 4.03 -7.03
C PRO A 4 -21.24 5.14 -7.88
N TYR A 5 -20.35 4.79 -8.83
CA TYR A 5 -19.64 5.74 -9.67
C TYR A 5 -19.79 5.43 -11.16
N SER A 6 -20.92 4.83 -11.57
CA SER A 6 -21.17 4.44 -12.95
C SER A 6 -20.97 5.61 -13.94
N GLY A 7 -20.08 5.42 -14.93
CA GLY A 7 -19.75 6.40 -15.97
C GLY A 7 -18.91 7.59 -15.49
N ARG A 8 -18.58 7.69 -14.19
CA ARG A 8 -17.82 8.82 -13.65
C ARG A 8 -16.33 8.68 -13.97
N GLN A 9 -15.72 9.78 -14.34
CA GLN A 9 -14.28 9.86 -14.59
C GLN A 9 -13.52 10.14 -13.30
N VAL A 10 -12.46 9.37 -13.05
CA VAL A 10 -11.66 9.43 -11.81
C VAL A 10 -10.20 9.62 -12.16
N ALA A 11 -9.63 10.74 -11.74
CA ALA A 11 -8.23 11.06 -11.97
C ALA A 11 -7.32 10.11 -11.20
N LEU A 12 -6.34 9.52 -11.88
CA LEU A 12 -5.27 8.74 -11.29
C LEU A 12 -3.94 9.30 -11.78
N LEU A 13 -3.29 10.09 -10.94
CA LEU A 13 -1.92 10.53 -11.16
C LEU A 13 -0.97 9.44 -10.64
N THR A 14 -0.37 8.69 -11.55
CA THR A 14 0.60 7.65 -11.17
C THR A 14 1.63 7.42 -12.25
N LYS A 15 2.85 7.10 -11.82
CA LYS A 15 3.87 6.48 -12.67
C LYS A 15 3.91 4.96 -12.43
N HIS A 16 4.63 4.27 -13.31
CA HIS A 16 5.07 2.89 -13.11
C HIS A 16 3.95 1.82 -13.08
N GLY A 17 2.96 1.92 -13.95
CA GLY A 17 2.05 0.80 -14.27
C GLY A 17 0.99 0.48 -13.20
N LYS A 18 0.84 1.30 -12.16
CA LYS A 18 -0.18 1.06 -11.12
C LYS A 18 -1.61 1.15 -11.65
N GLN A 19 -1.82 1.90 -12.72
CA GLN A 19 -3.12 1.99 -13.38
C GLN A 19 -3.64 0.61 -13.83
N ASP A 20 -2.75 -0.27 -14.30
CA ASP A 20 -3.14 -1.60 -14.80
C ASP A 20 -3.54 -2.55 -13.67
N LEU A 21 -2.98 -2.34 -12.47
CA LEU A 21 -3.35 -3.09 -11.26
C LEU A 21 -4.72 -2.67 -10.73
N LEU A 22 -5.01 -1.37 -10.80
CA LEU A 22 -6.17 -0.75 -10.17
C LEU A 22 -7.41 -0.78 -11.08
N ARG A 23 -7.23 -0.54 -12.38
CA ARG A 23 -8.30 -0.45 -13.37
C ARG A 23 -9.28 -1.64 -13.33
N PRO A 24 -8.85 -2.90 -13.45
CA PRO A 24 -9.79 -4.03 -13.48
C PRO A 24 -10.57 -4.19 -12.17
N ILE A 25 -10.00 -3.78 -11.03
CA ILE A 25 -10.67 -3.87 -9.72
C ILE A 25 -11.70 -2.74 -9.56
N LEU A 26 -11.29 -1.51 -9.85
CA LEU A 26 -12.11 -0.31 -9.60
C LEU A 26 -13.21 -0.14 -10.63
N GLU A 27 -12.90 -0.24 -11.93
CA GLU A 27 -13.90 0.00 -12.98
C GLU A 27 -15.00 -1.08 -12.96
N THR A 28 -14.62 -2.34 -12.74
CA THR A 28 -15.59 -3.46 -12.64
C THR A 28 -16.52 -3.29 -11.44
N ALA A 29 -15.98 -2.93 -10.27
CA ALA A 29 -16.79 -2.88 -9.05
C ALA A 29 -17.59 -1.58 -8.92
N LEU A 30 -17.01 -0.45 -9.32
CA LEU A 30 -17.57 0.89 -9.08
C LEU A 30 -18.25 1.49 -10.32
N GLY A 31 -18.03 0.92 -11.50
CA GLY A 31 -18.55 1.43 -12.77
C GLY A 31 -17.88 2.70 -13.27
N CYS A 32 -16.82 3.15 -12.61
CA CYS A 32 -16.08 4.36 -12.98
C CYS A 32 -15.15 4.11 -14.18
N ARG A 33 -14.53 5.18 -14.68
CA ARG A 33 -13.45 5.13 -15.67
C ARG A 33 -12.22 5.86 -15.11
N LEU A 34 -11.10 5.16 -14.99
CA LEU A 34 -9.85 5.78 -14.54
C LEU A 34 -9.23 6.60 -15.67
N LEU A 35 -9.08 7.90 -15.43
CA LEU A 35 -8.29 8.82 -16.24
C LEU A 35 -6.87 8.85 -15.70
N HIS A 36 -5.98 8.13 -16.36
CA HIS A 36 -4.57 8.14 -16.02
C HIS A 36 -3.89 9.35 -16.67
N THR A 37 -3.07 10.06 -15.90
CA THR A 37 -2.16 11.11 -16.38
C THR A 37 -0.76 10.88 -15.81
N GLU A 38 0.25 11.21 -16.61
CA GLU A 38 1.66 11.27 -16.21
C GLU A 38 2.24 12.70 -16.33
N ASP A 39 1.38 13.70 -16.56
CA ASP A 39 1.75 15.09 -16.87
C ASP A 39 2.34 15.86 -15.66
N PHE A 40 2.55 15.15 -14.54
CA PHE A 40 3.27 15.66 -13.38
C PHE A 40 4.25 14.61 -12.87
N ASP A 41 5.47 15.06 -12.59
CA ASP A 41 6.50 14.21 -12.01
C ASP A 41 6.22 13.93 -10.52
N THR A 42 5.52 12.84 -10.25
CA THR A 42 5.21 12.43 -8.88
C THR A 42 6.43 12.15 -8.01
N ASP A 43 7.61 11.92 -8.60
CA ASP A 43 8.84 11.71 -7.84
C ASP A 43 9.25 12.99 -7.08
N GLN A 44 8.79 14.16 -7.52
CA GLN A 44 8.91 15.43 -6.77
C GLN A 44 8.15 15.44 -5.44
N LEU A 45 7.20 14.52 -5.25
CA LEU A 45 6.45 14.35 -4.00
C LEU A 45 7.14 13.35 -3.03
N GLY A 46 8.26 12.77 -3.45
CA GLY A 46 9.07 11.80 -2.70
C GLY A 46 9.29 10.50 -3.49
N THR A 47 10.46 9.88 -3.33
CA THR A 47 10.83 8.64 -4.04
C THR A 47 11.09 7.46 -3.11
N PHE A 48 10.83 6.25 -3.61
CA PHE A 48 11.19 5.00 -2.91
C PHE A 48 12.70 4.74 -2.88
N THR A 49 13.46 5.36 -3.80
CA THR A 49 14.91 5.20 -3.92
C THR A 49 15.69 6.14 -3.01
N ARG A 50 15.01 6.86 -2.10
CA ARG A 50 15.57 7.81 -1.11
C ARG A 50 16.28 9.02 -1.73
N ASP A 51 16.03 9.30 -3.00
CA ASP A 51 16.64 10.43 -3.71
C ASP A 51 15.91 11.76 -3.36
N ILE A 52 14.62 11.69 -2.97
CA ILE A 52 13.78 12.84 -2.57
C ILE A 52 12.96 12.44 -1.34
N ASN A 53 13.07 13.20 -0.25
CA ASN A 53 12.32 12.97 0.99
C ASN A 53 10.82 13.26 0.81
N ARG A 54 9.97 12.42 1.41
CA ARG A 54 8.51 12.64 1.44
C ARG A 54 8.18 13.75 2.43
N HIS A 55 7.31 14.68 2.03
CA HIS A 55 6.70 15.65 2.95
C HIS A 55 5.39 15.09 3.54
N GLY A 56 5.28 15.09 4.87
CA GLY A 56 4.09 14.63 5.57
C GLY A 56 3.91 13.11 5.62
N SER A 57 2.74 12.70 6.11
CA SER A 57 2.29 11.31 6.18
C SER A 57 1.99 10.72 4.79
N GLN A 58 1.93 9.38 4.70
CA GLN A 58 1.51 8.70 3.46
C GLN A 58 0.14 9.17 2.97
N LEU A 59 -0.78 9.45 3.90
CA LEU A 59 -2.13 9.90 3.58
C LEU A 59 -2.13 11.33 3.01
N GLU A 60 -1.33 12.23 3.58
CA GLU A 60 -1.18 13.60 3.06
C GLU A 60 -0.54 13.63 1.68
N ALA A 61 0.47 12.79 1.45
CA ALA A 61 1.07 12.61 0.13
C ALA A 61 0.06 12.07 -0.89
N ALA A 62 -0.74 11.07 -0.51
CA ALA A 62 -1.82 10.55 -1.35
C ALA A 62 -2.86 11.63 -1.66
N ARG A 63 -3.28 12.41 -0.66
CA ARG A 63 -4.23 13.52 -0.85
C ARG A 63 -3.71 14.55 -1.84
N ARG A 64 -2.48 15.03 -1.66
CA ARG A 64 -1.86 15.98 -2.58
C ARG A 64 -1.80 15.43 -4.00
N LYS A 65 -1.41 14.16 -4.15
CA LYS A 65 -1.34 13.49 -5.46
C LYS A 65 -2.71 13.35 -6.13
N ALA A 66 -3.75 13.00 -5.37
CA ALA A 66 -5.11 12.90 -5.89
C ALA A 66 -5.59 14.27 -6.37
N LYS A 67 -5.37 15.33 -5.57
CA LYS A 67 -5.74 16.71 -5.93
C LYS A 67 -5.02 17.22 -7.17
N ILE A 68 -3.71 17.00 -7.30
CA ILE A 68 -2.96 17.36 -8.52
C ILE A 68 -3.52 16.61 -9.72
N GLY A 69 -3.80 15.30 -9.60
CA GLY A 69 -4.41 14.53 -10.69
C GLY A 69 -5.78 15.07 -11.10
N MET A 70 -6.61 15.46 -10.14
CA MET A 70 -7.92 16.09 -10.38
C MET A 70 -7.76 17.43 -11.11
N GLU A 71 -6.84 18.29 -10.68
CA GLU A 71 -6.56 19.58 -11.31
C GLU A 71 -6.10 19.43 -12.77
N LEU A 72 -5.17 18.51 -13.04
CA LEU A 72 -4.63 18.28 -14.39
C LEU A 72 -5.67 17.73 -15.37
N THR A 73 -6.61 16.93 -14.88
CA THR A 73 -7.62 16.26 -15.71
C THR A 73 -8.97 16.98 -15.75
N GLY A 74 -9.18 17.96 -14.86
CA GLY A 74 -10.48 18.59 -14.64
C GLY A 74 -11.53 17.68 -13.98
N ALA A 75 -11.14 16.50 -13.46
CA ALA A 75 -12.06 15.57 -12.85
C ALA A 75 -12.44 15.98 -11.42
N GLN A 76 -13.71 15.75 -11.03
CA GLN A 76 -14.21 15.97 -9.67
C GLN A 76 -13.89 14.81 -8.70
N LEU A 77 -13.40 13.70 -9.25
CA LEU A 77 -13.03 12.51 -8.49
C LEU A 77 -11.55 12.23 -8.69
N GLY A 78 -10.86 11.88 -7.61
CA GLY A 78 -9.44 11.55 -7.63
C GLY A 78 -9.16 10.26 -6.87
N ILE A 79 -8.16 9.52 -7.34
CA ILE A 79 -7.56 8.43 -6.60
C ILE A 79 -6.04 8.55 -6.62
N ALA A 80 -5.43 8.29 -5.48
CA ALA A 80 -3.98 8.23 -5.35
C ALA A 80 -3.53 6.96 -4.61
N SER A 81 -2.35 6.49 -4.98
CA SER A 81 -1.67 5.35 -4.38
C SER A 81 -0.33 5.77 -3.81
N GLU A 82 -0.13 5.49 -2.52
CA GLU A 82 1.11 5.67 -1.78
C GLU A 82 1.47 4.43 -0.96
N GLY A 83 2.78 4.18 -0.81
CA GLY A 83 3.31 3.00 -0.14
C GLY A 83 4.48 3.34 0.78
N ALA A 84 4.74 2.49 1.77
CA ALA A 84 5.86 2.63 2.68
C ALA A 84 6.33 1.26 3.14
N PHE A 85 7.63 1.18 3.38
CA PHE A 85 8.29 0.00 3.91
C PHE A 85 8.78 0.30 5.32
N GLY A 86 8.58 -0.63 6.22
CA GLY A 86 9.02 -0.56 7.61
C GLY A 86 9.37 -1.94 8.13
N GLN A 87 9.54 -2.04 9.44
CA GLN A 87 9.61 -3.33 10.14
C GLN A 87 8.21 -3.82 10.48
N ASP A 88 8.04 -5.13 10.53
CA ASP A 88 6.82 -5.80 10.98
C ASP A 88 6.40 -5.29 12.37
N PRO A 89 5.13 -4.91 12.57
CA PRO A 89 4.68 -4.28 13.81
C PRO A 89 4.58 -5.23 15.02
N PHE A 90 4.64 -6.55 14.79
CA PHE A 90 4.48 -7.55 15.86
C PHE A 90 5.84 -8.00 16.42
N THR A 91 6.80 -8.24 15.54
CA THR A 91 8.09 -8.86 15.83
C THR A 91 9.27 -7.92 15.58
N GLY A 92 9.12 -6.92 14.70
CA GLY A 92 10.20 -6.01 14.29
C GLY A 92 11.25 -6.62 13.36
N PHE A 93 11.17 -7.91 13.00
CA PHE A 93 12.26 -8.60 12.31
C PHE A 93 12.13 -8.68 10.79
N ILE A 94 10.91 -8.63 10.26
CA ILE A 94 10.64 -8.84 8.84
C ILE A 94 10.32 -7.49 8.18
N SER A 95 10.76 -7.30 6.93
CA SER A 95 10.32 -6.13 6.17
C SER A 95 8.82 -6.18 5.90
N TRP A 96 8.17 -5.04 6.09
CA TRP A 96 6.73 -4.89 6.01
C TRP A 96 6.35 -3.80 5.02
N ASN A 97 5.40 -4.07 4.14
CA ASN A 97 4.87 -3.10 3.19
C ASN A 97 3.47 -2.67 3.63
N THR A 98 3.22 -1.36 3.61
CA THR A 98 1.91 -0.75 3.82
C THR A 98 1.55 0.10 2.61
N GLU A 99 0.46 -0.25 1.94
CA GLU A 99 -0.10 0.49 0.80
C GLU A 99 -1.42 1.15 1.20
N ILE A 100 -1.56 2.41 0.79
CA ILE A 100 -2.76 3.22 0.96
C ILE A 100 -3.24 3.65 -0.42
N LEU A 101 -4.54 3.46 -0.66
CA LEU A 101 -5.29 4.13 -1.71
C LEU A 101 -6.21 5.16 -1.07
N LEU A 102 -6.18 6.39 -1.56
CA LEU A 102 -7.10 7.43 -1.16
C LEU A 102 -8.02 7.75 -2.33
N TRP A 103 -9.33 7.59 -2.12
CA TRP A 103 -10.38 8.09 -2.99
C TRP A 103 -10.87 9.43 -2.48
N VAL A 104 -10.98 10.41 -3.37
CA VAL A 104 -11.45 11.76 -3.10
C VAL A 104 -12.66 12.01 -4.00
N ASP A 105 -13.77 12.42 -3.39
CA ASP A 105 -14.96 12.88 -4.10
C ASP A 105 -15.34 14.28 -3.62
N ASP A 106 -15.02 15.28 -4.44
CA ASP A 106 -15.30 16.68 -4.13
C ASP A 106 -16.77 17.05 -4.33
N ALA A 107 -17.53 16.29 -5.10
CA ALA A 107 -18.94 16.59 -5.34
C ALA A 107 -19.78 16.39 -4.06
N ILE A 108 -19.39 15.43 -3.22
CA ILE A 108 -20.07 15.14 -1.94
C ILE A 108 -19.17 15.33 -0.71
N GLY A 109 -17.95 15.85 -0.91
CA GLY A 109 -17.04 16.24 0.17
C GLY A 109 -16.51 15.07 1.01
N ILE A 110 -16.24 13.91 0.40
CA ILE A 110 -15.73 12.75 1.13
C ILE A 110 -14.33 12.33 0.70
N GLU A 111 -13.63 11.72 1.66
CA GLU A 111 -12.41 10.96 1.44
C GLU A 111 -12.59 9.55 2.01
N VAL A 112 -12.20 8.54 1.23
CA VAL A 112 -12.28 7.13 1.64
C VAL A 112 -10.95 6.45 1.38
N THR A 113 -10.39 5.80 2.39
CA THR A 113 -9.10 5.13 2.32
C THR A 113 -9.24 3.62 2.21
N GLY A 114 -8.55 3.01 1.26
CA GLY A 114 -8.25 1.57 1.25
C GLY A 114 -6.85 1.32 1.76
N ILE A 115 -6.67 0.34 2.63
CA ILE A 115 -5.36 0.05 3.22
C ILE A 115 -5.11 -1.45 3.18
N ALA A 116 -3.91 -1.85 2.78
CA ALA A 116 -3.43 -3.20 2.95
C ALA A 116 -1.97 -3.19 3.38
N HIS A 117 -1.60 -4.22 4.13
CA HIS A 117 -0.25 -4.36 4.63
C HIS A 117 0.14 -5.84 4.73
N GLY A 118 1.42 -6.14 4.62
CA GLY A 118 1.92 -7.52 4.62
C GLY A 118 3.44 -7.64 4.51
N PRO A 119 3.97 -8.86 4.59
CA PRO A 119 5.40 -9.11 4.40
C PRO A 119 5.90 -8.57 3.06
N ALA A 120 7.07 -7.95 3.06
CA ALA A 120 7.67 -7.32 1.89
C ALA A 120 8.93 -8.06 1.41
N GLN A 121 9.04 -8.24 0.10
CA GLN A 121 10.32 -8.57 -0.54
C GLN A 121 11.15 -7.29 -0.69
N SER A 122 11.89 -6.95 0.37
CA SER A 122 12.72 -5.74 0.47
C SER A 122 14.03 -6.06 1.17
N MET A 123 14.94 -6.70 0.44
CA MET A 123 16.27 -7.06 0.92
C MET A 123 17.32 -6.09 0.40
N HIS A 124 18.42 -5.97 1.13
CA HIS A 124 19.63 -5.30 0.67
C HIS A 124 20.89 -5.97 1.23
N ARG A 125 22.02 -5.81 0.55
CA ARG A 125 23.33 -6.34 0.96
C ARG A 125 24.45 -5.58 0.28
N GLU A 126 25.61 -5.49 0.92
CA GLU A 126 26.86 -5.11 0.25
C GLU A 126 27.59 -6.38 -0.21
N VAL A 127 27.96 -6.43 -1.49
CA VAL A 127 28.62 -7.60 -2.10
C VAL A 127 29.90 -7.21 -2.82
N LYS A 128 30.93 -8.07 -2.74
CA LYS A 128 32.22 -7.91 -3.42
C LYS A 128 32.33 -8.79 -4.64
N THR A 129 31.74 -9.98 -4.63
CA THR A 129 31.96 -10.99 -5.67
C THR A 129 30.70 -11.28 -6.48
N LEU A 130 30.89 -11.80 -7.71
CA LEU A 130 29.75 -12.24 -8.52
C LEU A 130 29.01 -13.41 -7.86
N LYS A 131 29.72 -14.26 -7.11
CA LYS A 131 29.12 -15.36 -6.34
C LYS A 131 28.17 -14.81 -5.26
N GLU A 132 28.62 -13.84 -4.47
CA GLU A 132 27.77 -13.18 -3.47
C GLU A 132 26.56 -12.49 -4.11
N LEU A 133 26.75 -11.82 -5.25
CA LEU A 133 25.65 -11.20 -5.99
C LEU A 133 24.61 -12.23 -6.45
N LYS A 134 25.03 -13.38 -6.98
CA LYS A 134 24.12 -14.44 -7.43
C LYS A 134 23.33 -15.05 -6.27
N ILE A 135 23.98 -15.25 -5.12
CA ILE A 135 23.30 -15.72 -3.90
C ILE A 135 22.24 -14.71 -3.47
N PHE A 136 22.62 -13.43 -3.38
CA PHE A 136 21.67 -12.36 -3.04
C PHE A 136 20.51 -12.29 -4.03
N ALA A 137 20.78 -12.33 -5.34
CA ALA A 137 19.75 -12.24 -6.36
C ALA A 137 18.69 -13.36 -6.21
N ASN A 138 19.13 -14.59 -5.92
CA ASN A 138 18.23 -15.71 -5.66
C ASN A 138 17.37 -15.48 -4.41
N GLU A 139 17.98 -15.08 -3.28
CA GLU A 139 17.25 -14.75 -2.04
C GLU A 139 16.27 -13.58 -2.23
N ALA A 140 16.66 -12.60 -3.04
CA ALA A 140 15.87 -11.43 -3.40
C ALA A 140 14.75 -11.73 -4.41
N LYS A 141 14.60 -12.98 -4.86
CA LYS A 141 13.62 -13.46 -5.85
C LYS A 141 13.77 -12.84 -7.25
N PHE A 142 15.00 -12.50 -7.64
CA PHE A 142 15.32 -12.07 -8.99
C PHE A 142 15.21 -13.23 -9.99
N PRO A 143 14.73 -13.03 -11.24
CA PRO A 143 14.37 -11.77 -11.87
C PRO A 143 12.93 -11.31 -11.65
N ALA A 144 12.06 -12.13 -11.03
CA ALA A 144 10.67 -11.75 -10.79
C ALA A 144 10.57 -10.45 -9.97
N HIS A 145 11.47 -10.28 -8.99
CA HIS A 145 11.74 -9.00 -8.35
C HIS A 145 12.99 -8.37 -8.96
N HIS A 146 12.85 -7.17 -9.52
CA HIS A 146 14.00 -6.45 -10.05
C HIS A 146 14.93 -5.97 -8.93
N LEU A 147 16.15 -5.62 -9.30
CA LEU A 147 17.19 -5.13 -8.40
C LEU A 147 17.60 -3.69 -8.74
N VAL A 148 18.20 -3.04 -7.74
CA VAL A 148 18.91 -1.77 -7.85
C VAL A 148 20.32 -1.96 -7.32
N LEU A 149 21.31 -1.39 -8.01
CA LEU A 149 22.71 -1.44 -7.61
C LEU A 149 23.27 -0.03 -7.42
N ARG A 150 24.10 0.16 -6.39
CA ARG A 150 24.89 1.38 -6.14
C ARG A 150 26.36 1.01 -5.87
N PRO A 151 27.35 1.79 -6.35
CA PRO A 151 28.73 1.63 -5.91
C PRO A 151 28.87 1.87 -4.40
N ASP A 152 29.84 1.24 -3.75
CA ASP A 152 30.20 1.43 -2.33
C ASP A 152 29.10 1.07 -1.32
N ASN A 153 28.07 1.90 -1.18
CA ASN A 153 27.04 1.80 -0.15
C ASN A 153 25.68 2.38 -0.60
N GLN A 154 24.68 2.26 0.27
CA GLN A 154 23.30 2.71 0.01
C GLN A 154 23.14 4.21 -0.31
N ASN A 155 24.10 5.06 0.07
CA ASN A 155 24.02 6.52 -0.07
C ASN A 155 24.79 7.04 -1.28
N HIS A 156 25.41 6.18 -2.08
CA HIS A 156 26.17 6.60 -3.24
C HIS A 156 25.25 7.25 -4.29
N LEU A 157 25.64 8.40 -4.84
CA LEU A 157 24.81 9.21 -5.75
C LEU A 157 24.42 8.46 -7.03
N GLU A 158 25.35 7.68 -7.58
CA GLU A 158 25.07 6.88 -8.77
C GLU A 158 24.25 5.62 -8.43
N ILE A 159 23.22 5.40 -9.24
CA ILE A 159 22.25 4.31 -9.08
C ILE A 159 21.95 3.64 -10.43
N TYR A 160 22.01 2.32 -10.44
CA TYR A 160 21.62 1.47 -11.56
C TYR A 160 20.23 0.91 -11.28
N LYS A 161 19.21 1.43 -11.96
CA LYS A 161 17.80 1.08 -11.81
C LYS A 161 17.34 0.12 -12.92
N ASN A 162 16.14 -0.47 -12.77
CA ASN A 162 15.46 -1.29 -13.79
C ASN A 162 16.22 -2.58 -14.17
N ILE A 163 16.82 -3.27 -13.21
CA ILE A 163 17.59 -4.49 -13.49
C ILE A 163 16.66 -5.69 -13.37
N GLY A 164 16.21 -6.22 -14.50
CA GLY A 164 15.24 -7.33 -14.58
C GLY A 164 15.73 -8.59 -15.30
N ASP A 165 17.00 -8.64 -15.72
CA ASP A 165 17.57 -9.79 -16.41
C ASP A 165 19.06 -9.99 -16.08
N GLU A 166 19.57 -11.21 -16.28
CA GLU A 166 20.93 -11.58 -15.86
C GLU A 166 22.00 -10.73 -16.57
N GLN A 167 21.78 -10.38 -17.85
CA GLN A 167 22.72 -9.58 -18.62
C GLN A 167 22.82 -8.15 -18.05
N GLY A 168 21.67 -7.53 -17.76
CA GLY A 168 21.56 -6.24 -17.10
C GLY A 168 22.23 -6.25 -15.72
N LEU A 169 22.03 -7.32 -14.95
CA LEU A 169 22.63 -7.47 -13.62
C LEU A 169 24.16 -7.53 -13.68
N LEU A 170 24.73 -8.33 -14.58
CA LEU A 170 26.17 -8.44 -14.77
C LEU A 170 26.79 -7.11 -15.23
N LYS A 171 26.14 -6.43 -16.17
CA LYS A 171 26.58 -5.12 -16.68
C LYS A 171 26.56 -4.05 -15.59
N ALA A 172 25.47 -3.98 -14.82
CA ALA A 172 25.32 -3.04 -13.71
C ALA A 172 26.36 -3.31 -12.62
N PHE A 173 26.54 -4.57 -12.22
CA PHE A 173 27.53 -4.94 -11.21
C PHE A 173 28.96 -4.58 -11.62
N THR A 174 29.34 -4.89 -12.85
CA THR A 174 30.68 -4.57 -13.37
C THR A 174 30.93 -3.06 -13.39
N SER A 175 29.92 -2.29 -13.80
CA SER A 175 29.99 -0.83 -13.85
C SER A 175 30.06 -0.22 -12.46
N ALA A 176 29.18 -0.64 -11.55
CA ALA A 176 29.16 -0.19 -10.16
C ALA A 176 30.48 -0.52 -9.44
N LYS A 177 30.98 -1.74 -9.60
CA LYS A 177 32.23 -2.19 -8.99
C LYS A 177 33.46 -1.44 -9.50
N ARG A 178 33.47 -1.01 -10.76
CA ARG A 178 34.55 -0.17 -11.32
C ARG A 178 34.56 1.23 -10.71
N LYS A 179 33.38 1.76 -10.40
CA LYS A 179 33.21 3.10 -9.81
C LYS A 179 33.34 3.11 -8.28
N SER A 180 33.17 1.95 -7.65
CA SER A 180 33.37 1.76 -6.22
C SER A 180 34.83 1.96 -5.82
N THR A 181 35.03 2.74 -4.76
CA THR A 181 36.33 3.04 -4.15
C THR A 181 36.87 1.86 -3.31
N ASN A 182 35.98 1.05 -2.74
CA ASN A 182 36.33 -0.08 -1.87
C ASN A 182 35.99 -1.46 -2.49
N ARG A 183 35.59 -1.47 -3.77
CA ARG A 183 35.17 -2.64 -4.55
C ARG A 183 33.90 -3.33 -4.04
N LEU A 184 33.13 -2.68 -3.16
CA LEU A 184 31.79 -3.10 -2.75
C LEU A 184 30.75 -2.56 -3.71
N VAL A 185 29.69 -3.34 -3.88
CA VAL A 185 28.47 -2.91 -4.56
C VAL A 185 27.33 -3.15 -3.60
N PHE A 186 26.60 -2.09 -3.28
CA PHE A 186 25.33 -2.21 -2.58
C PHE A 186 24.27 -2.66 -3.57
N VAL A 187 23.56 -3.73 -3.23
CA VAL A 187 22.46 -4.29 -4.02
C VAL A 187 21.20 -4.36 -3.16
N GLU A 188 20.06 -3.98 -3.72
CA GLU A 188 18.78 -4.02 -3.05
C GLU A 188 17.64 -4.41 -4.01
N ASN A 189 16.52 -4.88 -3.46
CA ASN A 189 15.30 -5.03 -4.23
C ASN A 189 14.82 -3.67 -4.75
N ASP A 190 14.41 -3.62 -6.01
CA ASP A 190 13.70 -2.48 -6.55
C ASP A 190 12.27 -2.45 -6.00
N LEU A 191 11.97 -1.46 -5.15
CA LEU A 191 10.70 -1.37 -4.46
C LEU A 191 9.60 -0.69 -5.29
N ARG A 192 9.86 -0.27 -6.53
CA ARG A 192 8.84 0.32 -7.42
C ARG A 192 7.81 -0.73 -7.82
N ALA A 193 6.54 -0.32 -7.97
CA ALA A 193 5.42 -1.25 -8.14
C ALA A 193 5.59 -2.24 -9.32
N PHE A 194 5.96 -1.76 -10.51
CA PHE A 194 6.17 -2.61 -11.68
C PHE A 194 7.28 -3.67 -11.49
N SER A 195 8.25 -3.38 -10.62
CA SER A 195 9.43 -4.20 -10.35
C SER A 195 9.26 -5.20 -9.20
N ASN A 196 8.16 -5.13 -8.46
CA ASN A 196 7.99 -5.88 -7.22
C ASN A 196 6.61 -6.57 -7.15
N PRO A 197 6.48 -7.82 -7.63
CA PRO A 197 5.22 -8.55 -7.66
C PRO A 197 4.51 -8.64 -6.31
N THR A 198 5.25 -8.89 -5.21
CA THR A 198 4.62 -8.93 -3.87
C THR A 198 4.01 -7.59 -3.48
N ARG A 199 4.64 -6.47 -3.84
CA ARG A 199 4.08 -5.12 -3.63
C ARG A 199 2.80 -4.93 -4.44
N GLN A 200 2.78 -5.40 -5.70
CA GLN A 200 1.59 -5.33 -6.55
C GLN A 200 0.39 -6.05 -5.91
N GLU A 201 0.60 -7.20 -5.28
CA GLU A 201 -0.47 -7.90 -4.56
C GLU A 201 -1.01 -7.07 -3.39
N ILE A 202 -0.14 -6.42 -2.60
CA ILE A 202 -0.59 -5.53 -1.52
C ILE A 202 -1.38 -4.33 -2.07
N ILE A 203 -0.97 -3.75 -3.21
CA ILE A 203 -1.73 -2.68 -3.89
C ILE A 203 -3.13 -3.19 -4.29
N ARG A 204 -3.23 -4.40 -4.85
CA ARG A 204 -4.53 -5.01 -5.21
C ARG A 204 -5.39 -5.27 -3.97
N HIS A 205 -4.81 -5.65 -2.85
CA HIS A 205 -5.54 -5.79 -1.58
C HIS A 205 -6.06 -4.45 -1.06
N ALA A 206 -5.26 -3.39 -1.14
CA ALA A 206 -5.71 -2.04 -0.78
C ALA A 206 -6.88 -1.58 -1.68
N ALA A 207 -6.85 -1.94 -2.97
CA ALA A 207 -7.94 -1.66 -3.91
C ALA A 207 -9.22 -2.41 -3.54
N LYS A 208 -9.12 -3.69 -3.18
CA LYS A 208 -10.27 -4.49 -2.72
C LYS A 208 -10.88 -3.92 -1.43
N ASP A 209 -10.04 -3.53 -0.46
CA ASP A 209 -10.50 -2.87 0.77
C ASP A 209 -11.19 -1.53 0.48
N LEU A 210 -10.63 -0.71 -0.43
CA LEU A 210 -11.26 0.53 -0.88
C LEU A 210 -12.64 0.28 -1.52
N VAL A 211 -12.73 -0.71 -2.42
CA VAL A 211 -13.99 -1.07 -3.09
C VAL A 211 -15.04 -1.49 -2.08
N GLN A 212 -14.70 -2.32 -1.10
CA GLN A 212 -15.65 -2.74 -0.06
C GLN A 212 -16.24 -1.53 0.68
N LYS A 213 -15.40 -0.55 1.01
CA LYS A 213 -15.82 0.70 1.67
C LYS A 213 -16.72 1.55 0.79
N LEU A 214 -16.34 1.76 -0.47
CA LEU A 214 -17.10 2.57 -1.42
C LEU A 214 -18.44 1.93 -1.82
N MET A 215 -18.52 0.61 -1.84
CA MET A 215 -19.77 -0.12 -2.06
C MET A 215 -20.70 -0.10 -0.84
N SER A 216 -20.23 0.33 0.32
CA SER A 216 -21.03 0.43 1.53
C SER A 216 -21.72 1.79 1.61
N ALA A 217 -23.03 1.79 1.32
CA ALA A 217 -23.88 2.97 1.36
C ALA A 217 -24.34 3.29 2.79
N CYS A 218 -24.36 4.58 3.13
CA CYS A 218 -24.93 5.03 4.38
C CYS A 218 -26.45 4.80 4.43
N PRO A 219 -27.00 4.21 5.51
CA PRO A 219 -28.45 4.02 5.62
C PRO A 219 -29.23 5.34 5.78
N LYS A 220 -28.56 6.45 6.12
CA LYS A 220 -29.20 7.78 6.26
C LYS A 220 -29.13 8.65 5.01
N CYS A 221 -27.96 8.77 4.39
CA CYS A 221 -27.78 9.68 3.25
C CYS A 221 -27.44 8.97 1.94
N THR A 222 -27.37 7.64 1.93
CA THR A 222 -27.00 6.79 0.78
C THR A 222 -25.60 6.98 0.21
N ALA A 223 -24.83 7.96 0.71
CA ALA A 223 -23.46 8.22 0.28
C ALA A 223 -22.56 6.99 0.49
N PRO A 224 -21.60 6.74 -0.42
CA PRO A 224 -20.62 5.67 -0.28
C PRO A 224 -19.64 5.95 0.87
N GLY A 225 -18.93 4.93 1.33
CA GLY A 225 -17.92 5.07 2.38
C GLY A 225 -18.44 4.97 3.81
N TYR A 226 -19.67 4.48 4.01
CA TYR A 226 -20.17 4.14 5.34
C TYR A 226 -19.47 2.88 5.85
N TRP A 227 -18.53 3.03 6.77
CA TRP A 227 -17.68 1.90 7.15
C TRP A 227 -17.39 1.85 8.65
N ARG A 228 -16.89 0.70 9.09
CA ARG A 228 -16.42 0.51 10.46
C ARG A 228 -15.27 1.47 10.78
N LYS A 229 -15.54 2.36 11.72
CA LYS A 229 -14.58 3.30 12.31
C LYS A 229 -13.82 2.69 13.48
N LYS A 230 -14.50 1.89 14.31
CA LYS A 230 -13.93 1.34 15.55
C LYS A 230 -14.48 -0.04 15.86
N ARG A 231 -13.64 -0.88 16.47
CA ARG A 231 -14.05 -2.12 17.15
C ARG A 231 -14.07 -1.90 18.65
N ILE A 232 -15.10 -2.39 19.31
CA ILE A 232 -15.25 -2.36 20.75
C ILE A 232 -14.90 -3.76 21.28
N PRO A 233 -13.80 -3.93 22.03
CA PRO A 233 -13.45 -5.21 22.64
C PRO A 233 -14.34 -5.50 23.85
N GLY A 234 -14.33 -6.74 24.31
CA GLY A 234 -14.95 -7.11 25.58
C GLY A 234 -15.88 -8.32 25.54
N MET A 235 -15.75 -9.21 24.54
CA MET A 235 -16.42 -10.51 24.62
C MET A 235 -16.00 -11.24 25.90
N LEU A 236 -16.96 -11.86 26.59
CA LEU A 236 -16.68 -12.62 27.82
C LEU A 236 -16.11 -13.99 27.48
N CYS A 237 -15.05 -14.42 28.17
CA CYS A 237 -14.51 -15.77 28.06
C CYS A 237 -15.53 -16.82 28.51
N SER A 238 -15.65 -17.93 27.77
CA SER A 238 -16.60 -19.00 28.11
C SER A 238 -16.22 -19.82 29.36
N PHE A 239 -15.00 -19.65 29.87
CA PHE A 239 -14.52 -20.34 31.06
C PHE A 239 -14.43 -19.40 32.26
N CYS A 240 -13.60 -18.37 32.19
CA CYS A 240 -13.36 -17.45 33.32
C CYS A 240 -14.27 -16.22 33.35
N HIS A 241 -15.12 -16.02 32.33
CA HIS A 241 -16.04 -14.87 32.19
C HIS A 241 -15.38 -13.49 32.19
N SER A 242 -14.06 -13.40 32.10
CA SER A 242 -13.37 -12.12 31.99
C SER A 242 -13.50 -11.54 30.59
N LYS A 243 -13.46 -10.20 30.49
CA LYS A 243 -13.47 -9.50 29.20
C LYS A 243 -12.19 -9.79 28.43
N THR A 244 -12.34 -10.18 27.18
CA THR A 244 -11.22 -10.43 26.25
C THR A 244 -11.00 -9.24 25.31
N HIS A 245 -9.87 -9.22 24.62
CA HIS A 245 -9.60 -8.27 23.54
C HIS A 245 -10.47 -8.51 22.29
N LEU A 246 -11.25 -9.60 22.24
CA LEU A 246 -12.13 -9.91 21.11
C LEU A 246 -13.30 -8.93 21.01
N THR A 247 -13.67 -8.60 19.77
CA THR A 247 -14.67 -7.59 19.43
C THR A 247 -16.09 -8.04 19.77
N ILE A 248 -16.80 -7.28 20.61
CA ILE A 248 -18.22 -7.51 20.93
C ILE A 248 -19.15 -6.66 20.04
N ALA A 249 -18.70 -5.45 19.69
CA ALA A 249 -19.45 -4.52 18.85
C ALA A 249 -18.53 -3.72 17.91
N GLU A 250 -19.09 -3.17 16.86
CA GLU A 250 -18.43 -2.32 15.89
C GLU A 250 -19.15 -0.98 15.78
N VAL A 251 -18.41 0.11 15.72
CA VAL A 251 -18.95 1.44 15.42
C VAL A 251 -18.75 1.71 13.94
N TRP A 252 -19.85 1.91 13.22
CA TRP A 252 -19.89 2.26 11.82
C TRP A 252 -20.22 3.74 11.68
N GLN A 253 -19.53 4.45 10.79
CA GLN A 253 -19.71 5.88 10.62
C GLN A 253 -19.70 6.26 9.14
N CYS A 254 -20.55 7.23 8.77
CA CYS A 254 -20.57 7.85 7.46
C CYS A 254 -19.69 9.10 7.44
N THR A 255 -18.81 9.20 6.45
CA THR A 255 -17.95 10.38 6.25
C THR A 255 -18.72 11.59 5.70
N ALA A 256 -19.82 11.38 4.97
CA ALA A 256 -20.61 12.45 4.36
C ALA A 256 -21.56 13.15 5.35
N CYS A 257 -22.36 12.40 6.11
CA CYS A 257 -23.40 12.97 7.00
C CYS A 257 -23.12 12.78 8.50
N SER A 258 -21.95 12.22 8.85
CA SER A 258 -21.56 11.91 10.23
C SER A 258 -22.48 10.96 10.99
N TYR A 259 -23.45 10.30 10.31
CA TYR A 259 -24.27 9.28 10.92
C TYR A 259 -23.40 8.15 11.49
N GLU A 260 -23.69 7.75 12.72
CA GLU A 260 -22.98 6.71 13.45
C GLU A 260 -23.96 5.69 14.01
N GLU A 261 -23.56 4.42 13.94
CA GLU A 261 -24.33 3.28 14.46
C GLU A 261 -23.37 2.30 15.14
N GLN A 262 -23.73 1.87 16.35
CA GLN A 262 -23.07 0.74 16.99
C GLN A 262 -23.81 -0.55 16.62
N ARG A 263 -23.09 -1.53 16.09
CA ARG A 263 -23.61 -2.85 15.71
C ARG A 263 -22.98 -3.91 16.60
N GLU A 264 -23.80 -4.67 17.30
CA GLU A 264 -23.30 -5.85 17.99
C GLU A 264 -22.98 -6.94 16.98
N VAL A 265 -21.76 -7.47 17.03
CA VAL A 265 -21.30 -8.51 16.10
C VAL A 265 -21.23 -9.89 16.75
N ASN A 266 -21.16 -9.93 18.08
CA ASN A 266 -21.00 -11.17 18.85
C ASN A 266 -21.85 -11.16 20.14
N SER A 267 -23.01 -10.50 20.15
CA SER A 267 -23.85 -10.29 21.34
C SER A 267 -24.21 -11.56 22.12
N ASN A 268 -24.30 -12.70 21.45
CA ASN A 268 -24.64 -13.99 22.05
C ASN A 268 -23.51 -15.03 21.99
N LYS A 269 -22.26 -14.60 21.77
CA LYS A 269 -21.11 -15.50 21.70
C LYS A 269 -20.16 -15.24 22.85
N LEU A 270 -19.71 -16.31 23.50
CA LEU A 270 -18.60 -16.27 24.43
C LEU A 270 -17.29 -16.49 23.66
N ALA A 271 -16.22 -15.86 24.14
CA ALA A 271 -14.87 -16.03 23.61
C ALA A 271 -14.32 -17.40 24.00
N ASP A 272 -13.69 -18.07 23.04
CA ASP A 272 -12.93 -19.29 23.28
C ASP A 272 -11.79 -19.01 24.29
N PRO A 273 -11.61 -19.84 25.35
CA PRO A 273 -10.56 -19.62 26.34
C PRO A 273 -9.14 -19.56 25.75
N SER A 274 -8.89 -20.16 24.57
CA SER A 274 -7.62 -20.05 23.84
C SER A 274 -7.28 -18.63 23.38
N LYS A 275 -8.27 -17.72 23.36
CA LYS A 275 -8.11 -16.30 22.99
C LYS A 275 -8.31 -15.37 24.18
N CYS A 276 -8.32 -15.89 25.40
CA CYS A 276 -8.46 -15.11 26.62
C CYS A 276 -7.09 -14.94 27.27
N ASP A 277 -6.65 -13.69 27.44
CA ASP A 277 -5.34 -13.36 28.01
C ASP A 277 -5.15 -13.87 29.46
N LEU A 278 -6.23 -14.29 30.15
CA LEU A 278 -6.15 -14.93 31.48
C LEU A 278 -6.13 -16.45 31.43
N CYS A 279 -6.85 -17.07 30.47
CA CYS A 279 -6.88 -18.53 30.34
C CYS A 279 -5.74 -19.07 29.47
N ASN A 280 -5.24 -18.23 28.56
CA ASN A 280 -4.13 -18.50 27.66
C ASN A 280 -3.27 -17.22 27.53
N PRO A 281 -2.46 -16.92 28.56
CA PRO A 281 -1.57 -15.75 28.58
C PRO A 281 -0.43 -15.82 27.54
#